data_AF-A0A846FZ02-F1
#
_entry.id   AF-A0A846FZ02-F1
#
_cell.length_a   1.000
_cell.length_b   1.000
_cell.length_c   1.000
_cell.angle_alpha   90.00
_cell.angle_beta   90.00
_cell.angle_gamma   90.00
#
_symmetry.space_group_name_H-M   'P 1'
#
loop_
_entity.id
_entity.type
_entity.pdbx_description
1 polymer ?
#
loop_
_entity_poly.entity_id
_entity_poly.type
_entity_poly.pdbx_seq_one_letter_code
_entity_poly.pdbx_strand_id
1 'polypeptide(L)'
;MRPRDDVSSLAERAPRHHKLASAIADCGFYEFKRQLTYKCKWYGSELVIADRFYLSSHISSNCGHQQKMPLHLKTYVSVCAAFRRKALRNANVVNAVFKQTEILMLLST
;
A
#
# COMPACT_ATOMS: atom_id res chain seq x y z
N MET A 1 13.24 23.27 21.84
CA MET A 1 13.72 21.97 22.36
C MET A 1 12.49 21.12 22.65
N ARG A 2 12.16 20.10 21.85
CA ARG A 2 11.07 19.17 22.22
C ARG A 2 11.59 18.25 23.33
N PRO A 3 10.81 17.97 24.40
CA PRO A 3 11.20 17.03 25.45
C PRO A 3 11.57 15.68 24.81
N ARG A 4 12.63 15.04 25.33
CA ARG A 4 12.94 13.66 24.95
C ARG A 4 11.84 12.80 25.56
N ASP A 5 10.96 12.28 24.71
CA ASP A 5 9.93 11.32 25.10
C ASP A 5 10.59 10.17 25.90
N ASP A 6 10.05 9.88 27.08
CA ASP A 6 10.50 8.79 27.93
C ASP A 6 10.53 7.47 27.15
N VAL A 7 11.70 6.83 27.13
CA VAL A 7 11.97 5.52 26.48
C VAL A 7 11.06 4.39 26.95
N SER A 8 10.32 4.57 28.05
CA SER A 8 9.28 3.65 28.54
C SER A 8 8.08 3.52 27.58
N SER A 9 7.81 4.52 26.74
CA SER A 9 6.72 4.50 25.74
C SER A 9 7.05 3.73 24.44
N LEU A 10 8.32 3.40 24.20
CA LEU A 10 8.74 2.68 22.99
C LEU A 10 8.50 1.15 23.10
N ALA A 11 8.47 0.61 24.32
CA ALA A 11 8.20 -0.80 24.58
C ALA A 11 6.75 -1.21 24.26
N GLU A 12 5.82 -0.26 24.24
CA GLU A 12 4.39 -0.51 24.02
C GLU A 12 4.03 -0.71 22.53
N ARG A 13 4.99 -0.50 21.62
CA ARG A 13 4.79 -0.59 20.16
C ARG A 13 5.45 -1.82 19.52
N ALA A 14 5.72 -2.85 20.31
CA ALA A 14 6.23 -4.11 19.79
C ALA A 14 5.24 -4.72 18.78
N PRO A 15 5.68 -5.06 17.55
CA PRO A 15 4.79 -5.63 16.56
C PRO A 15 4.31 -7.01 17.02
N ARG A 16 2.99 -7.22 17.03
CA ARG A 16 2.34 -8.48 17.45
C ARG A 16 2.81 -9.73 16.69
N HIS A 17 3.49 -9.55 15.55
CA HIS A 17 4.04 -10.62 14.73
C HIS A 17 5.52 -10.39 14.43
N HIS A 18 6.40 -10.76 15.37
CA HIS A 18 7.85 -10.56 15.26
C HIS A 18 8.47 -11.14 13.97
N LYS A 19 8.05 -12.35 13.55
CA LYS A 19 8.53 -12.98 12.31
C LYS A 19 8.21 -12.15 11.06
N LEU A 20 6.98 -11.65 10.98
CA LEU A 20 6.54 -10.80 9.87
C LEU A 20 7.22 -9.43 9.91
N ALA A 21 7.34 -8.84 11.10
CA ALA A 21 7.99 -7.54 11.27
C ALA A 21 9.48 -7.58 10.90
N SER A 22 10.20 -8.64 11.28
CA SER A 22 11.59 -8.85 10.87
C SER A 22 11.69 -8.95 9.35
N ALA A 23 10.90 -9.81 8.72
CA ALA A 23 10.91 -9.97 7.27
C ALA A 23 10.60 -8.66 6.51
N ILE A 24 9.69 -7.83 7.03
CA ILE A 24 9.39 -6.51 6.47
C ILE A 24 10.57 -5.53 6.66
N ALA A 25 11.22 -5.55 7.82
CA ALA A 25 12.39 -4.71 8.09
C ALA A 25 13.58 -5.08 7.18
N ASP A 26 13.80 -6.38 6.97
CA ASP A 26 14.87 -6.92 6.12
C ASP A 26 14.72 -6.51 4.64
N CYS A 27 13.50 -6.16 4.20
CA CYS A 27 13.24 -5.70 2.83
C CYS A 27 13.72 -4.27 2.53
N GLY A 28 14.09 -3.46 3.53
CA GLY A 28 14.71 -2.15 3.29
C GLY A 28 13.84 -1.11 2.55
N PHE A 29 12.52 -1.11 2.77
CA PHE A 29 11.58 -0.24 2.05
C PHE A 29 11.89 1.27 2.12
N TYR A 30 12.56 1.74 3.18
CA TYR A 30 13.00 3.13 3.28
C TYR A 30 14.01 3.48 2.17
N GLU A 31 15.04 2.65 1.99
CA GLU A 31 16.06 2.86 0.98
C GLU A 31 15.47 2.70 -0.43
N PHE A 32 14.58 1.73 -0.62
CA PHE A 32 13.84 1.57 -1.87
C PHE A 32 13.09 2.85 -2.27
N LYS A 33 12.36 3.46 -1.34
CA LYS A 33 11.67 4.74 -1.57
C LYS A 33 12.65 5.87 -1.87
N ARG A 34 13.78 5.96 -1.16
CA ARG A 34 14.81 6.99 -1.37
C ARG A 34 15.37 6.92 -2.78
N GLN A 35 15.75 5.73 -3.23
CA GLN A 35 16.30 5.47 -4.56
C GLN A 35 15.30 5.80 -5.67
N LEU A 36 14.03 5.38 -5.53
CA LEU A 36 12.97 5.73 -6.47
C LEU A 36 12.77 7.24 -6.55
N THR A 37 12.68 7.92 -5.40
CA THR A 37 12.49 9.39 -5.37
C THR A 37 13.63 10.11 -6.09
N TYR A 38 14.86 9.68 -5.84
CA TYR A 38 16.04 10.22 -6.51
C TYR A 38 16.00 9.97 -8.04
N LYS A 39 15.78 8.73 -8.46
CA LYS A 39 15.79 8.37 -9.89
C LYS A 39 14.64 8.99 -10.66
N CYS A 40 13.43 9.00 -10.11
CA CYS A 40 12.27 9.64 -10.75
C CYS A 40 12.54 11.12 -11.01
N LYS A 41 13.12 11.85 -10.05
CA LYS A 41 13.54 13.24 -10.27
C LYS A 41 14.58 13.38 -11.38
N TRP A 42 15.53 12.46 -11.47
CA TRP A 42 16.58 12.51 -12.49
C TRP A 42 16.05 12.26 -13.91
N TYR A 43 15.10 11.34 -14.06
CA TYR A 43 14.51 11.01 -15.36
C TYR A 43 13.24 11.82 -15.71
N GLY A 44 12.84 12.76 -14.86
CA GLY A 44 11.59 13.51 -15.05
C GLY A 44 10.32 12.66 -14.94
N SER A 45 10.38 11.51 -14.27
CA SER A 45 9.23 10.65 -14.02
C SER A 45 8.48 11.08 -12.76
N GLU A 46 7.15 10.91 -12.76
CA GLU A 46 6.34 11.15 -11.58
C GLU A 46 6.40 9.94 -10.61
N LEU A 47 6.58 10.23 -9.32
CA LEU A 47 6.50 9.23 -8.25
C LEU A 47 5.28 9.51 -7.38
N VAL A 48 4.25 8.67 -7.52
CA VAL A 48 3.04 8.77 -6.69
C VAL A 48 3.11 7.77 -5.53
N ILE A 49 2.92 8.27 -4.31
CA ILE A 49 2.95 7.47 -3.09
C ILE A 49 1.54 7.37 -2.55
N ALA A 50 0.99 6.15 -2.50
CA ALA A 50 -0.30 5.89 -1.88
C ALA A 50 -0.26 6.15 -0.37
N ASP A 51 -1.40 6.55 0.19
CA ASP A 51 -1.56 6.70 1.64
C ASP A 51 -1.30 5.38 2.38
N ARG A 52 -0.76 5.48 3.60
CA ARG A 52 -0.42 4.32 4.44
C ARG A 52 -1.63 3.43 4.74
N PHE A 53 -2.80 4.04 4.92
CA PHE A 53 -4.03 3.36 5.28
C PHE A 53 -4.96 3.13 4.09
N TYR A 54 -4.46 3.28 2.86
CA TYR A 54 -5.23 2.98 1.67
C TYR A 54 -5.58 1.48 1.60
N LEU A 55 -6.87 1.15 1.51
CA LEU A 55 -7.40 -0.22 1.49
C LEU A 55 -7.17 -0.96 0.15
N SER A 56 -6.01 -0.79 -0.47
CA SER A 56 -5.68 -1.34 -1.80
C SER A 56 -5.84 -2.85 -1.92
N SER A 57 -5.54 -3.59 -0.84
CA SER A 57 -5.62 -5.04 -0.83
C SER A 57 -7.02 -5.61 -0.58
N HIS A 58 -7.97 -4.77 -0.16
CA HIS A 58 -9.35 -5.15 0.12
C HIS A 58 -10.32 -4.65 -0.95
N ILE A 59 -9.95 -3.62 -1.72
CA ILE A 59 -10.79 -3.01 -2.75
C ILE A 59 -10.59 -3.69 -4.11
N SER A 60 -11.68 -3.86 -4.86
CA SER A 60 -11.61 -4.23 -6.27
C SER A 60 -11.14 -3.04 -7.08
N SER A 61 -10.03 -3.18 -7.79
CA SER A 61 -9.61 -2.18 -8.78
C SER A 61 -10.65 -1.99 -9.89
N ASN A 62 -11.53 -2.96 -10.12
CA ASN A 62 -12.48 -2.89 -11.22
C ASN A 62 -13.77 -2.16 -10.85
N CYS A 63 -14.35 -2.47 -9.68
CA CYS A 63 -15.67 -1.95 -9.29
C CYS A 63 -15.69 -1.25 -7.91
N GLY A 64 -14.55 -1.08 -7.25
CA GLY A 64 -14.48 -0.40 -5.95
C GLY A 64 -15.01 -1.21 -4.76
N HIS A 65 -15.59 -2.40 -4.98
CA HIS A 65 -16.16 -3.20 -3.90
C HIS A 65 -15.08 -3.70 -2.91
N GLN A 66 -15.40 -3.62 -1.62
CA GLN A 66 -14.53 -4.08 -0.54
C GLN A 66 -14.82 -5.52 -0.16
N GLN A 67 -13.79 -6.36 -0.09
CA GLN A 67 -13.89 -7.72 0.41
C GLN A 67 -12.76 -8.07 1.38
N LYS A 68 -12.99 -9.07 2.24
CA LYS A 68 -11.95 -9.58 3.14
C LYS A 68 -10.88 -10.35 2.35
N MET A 69 -9.62 -9.94 2.49
CA MET A 69 -8.47 -10.54 1.80
C MET A 69 -7.40 -10.96 2.83
N PRO A 70 -7.61 -12.07 3.57
CA PRO A 70 -6.59 -12.63 4.46
C PRO A 70 -5.30 -12.94 3.70
N LEU A 71 -4.15 -12.95 4.41
CA LEU A 71 -2.81 -13.03 3.79
C LEU A 71 -2.60 -14.26 2.89
N HIS A 72 -3.21 -15.40 3.20
CA HIS A 72 -3.06 -16.64 2.43
C HIS A 72 -3.78 -16.61 1.06
N LEU A 73 -4.75 -15.70 0.87
CA LEU A 73 -5.45 -15.58 -0.40
C LEU A 73 -4.62 -14.76 -1.39
N LYS A 74 -4.24 -15.42 -2.50
CA LYS A 74 -3.46 -14.85 -3.59
C LYS A 74 -4.29 -14.43 -4.80
N THR A 75 -5.56 -14.84 -4.85
CA THR A 75 -6.47 -14.55 -5.96
C THR A 75 -7.62 -13.70 -5.45
N TYR A 76 -7.84 -12.58 -6.13
CA TYR A 76 -9.00 -11.73 -5.95
C TYR A 76 -10.12 -12.23 -6.86
N VAL A 77 -11.30 -12.48 -6.30
CA VAL A 77 -12.50 -12.78 -7.08
C VAL A 77 -13.43 -11.59 -6.96
N SER A 78 -13.76 -10.97 -8.08
CA SER A 78 -14.75 -9.88 -8.10
C SER A 78 -16.15 -10.45 -7.89
N VAL A 79 -16.85 -9.92 -6.89
CA VAL A 79 -18.26 -10.23 -6.60
C VAL A 79 -19.24 -9.34 -7.37
N CYS A 80 -18.74 -8.31 -8.06
CA CYS A 80 -19.56 -7.43 -8.88
C CYS A 80 -20.08 -8.16 -10.11
N ALA A 81 -21.40 -8.22 -10.27
CA ALA A 81 -22.06 -8.95 -11.36
C ALA A 81 -21.60 -8.49 -12.75
N ALA A 82 -21.35 -7.18 -12.93
CA ALA A 82 -20.85 -6.61 -14.18
C ALA A 82 -19.41 -7.02 -14.54
N PHE A 83 -18.63 -7.52 -13.58
CA PHE A 83 -17.20 -7.74 -13.74
C PHE A 83 -16.73 -9.00 -13.02
N ARG A 84 -17.38 -10.12 -13.29
CA ARG A 84 -17.05 -11.42 -12.69
C ARG A 84 -15.71 -11.95 -13.27
N ARG A 85 -14.59 -11.41 -12.77
CA ARG A 85 -13.23 -11.81 -13.14
C ARG A 85 -12.42 -12.22 -11.91
N LYS A 86 -11.47 -13.13 -12.13
CA LYS A 86 -10.41 -13.46 -11.18
C LYS A 86 -9.16 -12.69 -11.56
N ALA A 87 -8.44 -12.16 -10.57
CA ALA A 87 -7.16 -11.50 -10.77
C ALA A 87 -6.18 -11.95 -9.69
N LEU A 88 -4.88 -11.90 -9.98
CA LEU A 88 -3.88 -12.03 -8.93
C LEU A 88 -3.99 -10.84 -7.96
N ARG A 89 -3.85 -11.10 -6.66
CA ARG A 89 -3.97 -10.09 -5.60
C ARG A 89 -3.03 -8.91 -5.85
N ASN A 90 -1.76 -9.19 -6.18
CA ASN A 90 -0.76 -8.16 -6.42
C ASN A 90 -1.14 -7.28 -7.62
N ALA A 91 -1.63 -7.88 -8.71
CA ALA A 91 -2.09 -7.13 -9.87
C ALA A 91 -3.30 -6.24 -9.53
N ASN A 92 -4.27 -6.75 -8.77
CA ASN A 92 -5.41 -5.96 -8.31
C ASN A 92 -4.98 -4.78 -7.42
N VAL A 93 -4.03 -5.00 -6.50
CA VAL A 93 -3.49 -3.94 -5.63
C VAL A 93 -2.84 -2.83 -6.44
N VAL A 94 -1.98 -3.16 -7.40
CA VAL A 94 -1.31 -2.16 -8.26
C VAL A 94 -2.35 -1.33 -9.02
N ASN A 95 -3.33 -1.99 -9.64
CA ASN A 95 -4.39 -1.30 -10.38
C ASN A 95 -5.28 -0.44 -9.47
N ALA A 96 -5.56 -0.90 -8.25
CA ALA A 96 -6.35 -0.14 -7.28
C ALA A 96 -5.59 1.12 -6.81
N VAL A 97 -4.27 1.03 -6.63
CA VAL A 97 -3.43 2.19 -6.31
C VAL A 97 -3.41 3.18 -7.47
N PHE A 98 -3.23 2.72 -8.71
CA PHE A 98 -3.19 3.59 -9.88
C PHE A 98 -4.50 4.34 -10.12
N LYS A 99 -5.65 3.68 -9.93
CA LYS A 99 -6.96 4.34 -10.06
C LYS A 99 -7.24 5.39 -8.99
N GLN A 100 -6.70 5.21 -7.78
CA GLN A 100 -6.84 6.22 -6.72
C GLN A 100 -6.13 7.52 -7.09
N THR A 101 -5.02 7.43 -7.83
CA THR A 101 -4.21 8.60 -8.19
C THR A 101 -4.81 9.38 -9.36
N GLU A 102 -5.49 8.70 -10.29
CA GLU A 102 -6.28 9.35 -11.35
C GLU A 102 -7.44 10.17 -10.77
N ILE A 103 -8.12 9.67 -9.73
CA ILE A 103 -9.23 10.39 -9.07
C ILE A 103 -8.73 11.65 -8.34
N LEU A 104 -7.54 11.61 -7.75
CA LEU A 104 -6.97 12.77 -7.03
C LEU A 104 -6.57 13.91 -7.99
N MET A 105 -6.10 13.58 -9.19
CA MET A 105 -5.82 14.57 -10.24
C MET A 105 -7.08 15.24 -10.79
N LEU A 106 -8.20 14.53 -10.87
CA LEU A 106 -9.49 15.10 -11.34
C LEU A 106 -10.23 15.93 -10.29
N LEU A 107 -9.90 15.80 -9.02
CA LEU A 107 -10.52 16.55 -7.92
C LEU A 107 -9.70 17.77 -7.45
N SER A 108 -8.55 18.02 -8.07
CA SER A 108 -7.67 19.17 -7.78
C SER A 108 -7.60 20.21 -8.92
N THR A 109 -8.36 19.98 -10.00
CA THR A 109 -8.67 20.92 -11.10
C THR A 109 -10.07 21.49 -10.92
#